data_AF-J0WWD9-F1
#
_entry.id   AF-J0WWD9-F1
#
_cell.length_a   1.000
_cell.length_b   1.000
_cell.length_c   1.000
_cell.angle_alpha   90.00
_cell.angle_beta   90.00
_cell.angle_gamma   90.00
#
_symmetry.space_group_name_H-M   'P 1'
#
loop_
_entity.id
_entity.type
_entity.pdbx_description
1 polymer ?
#
loop_
_entity_poly.entity_id
_entity_poly.type
_entity_poly.pdbx_seq_one_letter_code
_entity_poly.pdbx_strand_id
1 'polypeptide(L)'
;MNDAQLPIAIYTTYTTLHLDDVSYCVPDVTFQNGAVIINDNNEVLLYEDLESGRVSLPRCTLQDSFESFCETPLQFVSDATGLSVERLALLKPSRQYRNGDAEHWEDLDQELCFEGSALSTNFFSMALDIAWFENYQQPLYADGRQVFIRWYSGVVRGPADVVRAPDGYRARFLPLKKVISTVRQYDFVAENALVLFDVLWTETKRALSSRG
;
A
#
# COMPACT_ATOMS: atom_id res chain seq x y z
N MET A 1 -45.80 -5.53 17.98
CA MET A 1 -44.49 -6.10 17.58
C MET A 1 -43.95 -5.19 16.51
N ASN A 2 -42.86 -4.48 16.79
CA ASN A 2 -42.15 -3.71 15.77
C ASN A 2 -41.41 -4.73 14.89
N ASP A 3 -41.87 -4.90 13.66
CA ASP A 3 -41.07 -5.51 12.60
C ASP A 3 -39.90 -4.55 12.34
N ALA A 4 -38.82 -4.72 13.10
CA ALA A 4 -37.53 -4.14 12.74
C ALA A 4 -37.11 -4.85 11.45
N GLN A 5 -37.44 -4.26 10.30
CA GLN A 5 -36.86 -4.65 9.02
C GLN A 5 -35.34 -4.69 9.22
N LEU A 6 -34.76 -5.88 9.04
CA LEU A 6 -33.32 -6.03 9.00
C LEU A 6 -32.81 -5.07 7.92
N PRO A 7 -31.79 -4.25 8.20
CA PRO A 7 -31.26 -3.34 7.20
C PRO A 7 -30.85 -4.15 5.97
N ILE A 8 -31.43 -3.79 4.82
CA ILE A 8 -31.06 -4.38 3.53
C ILE A 8 -29.59 -4.03 3.31
N ALA A 9 -28.78 -5.02 2.94
CA ALA A 9 -27.39 -4.79 2.61
C ALA A 9 -27.32 -3.78 1.46
N ILE A 10 -26.61 -2.67 1.67
CA ILE A 10 -26.30 -1.73 0.59
C ILE A 10 -25.35 -2.48 -0.36
N TYR A 11 -25.67 -2.48 -1.66
CA TYR A 11 -24.89 -3.18 -2.67
C TYR A 11 -23.82 -2.23 -3.24
N THR A 12 -22.67 -2.79 -3.62
CA THR A 12 -21.68 -2.06 -4.45
C THR A 12 -21.96 -2.36 -5.93
N THR A 13 -21.49 -1.52 -6.86
CA THR A 13 -21.51 -1.88 -8.30
C THR A 13 -20.86 -3.24 -8.57
N TYR A 14 -19.86 -3.63 -7.77
CA TYR A 14 -19.21 -4.95 -7.86
C TYR A 14 -20.07 -6.10 -7.33
N THR A 15 -21.04 -5.83 -6.46
CA THR A 15 -21.93 -6.85 -5.91
C THR A 15 -22.98 -7.30 -6.92
N THR A 16 -23.31 -6.45 -7.90
CA THR A 16 -24.23 -6.76 -9.00
C THR A 16 -23.51 -7.21 -10.27
N LEU A 17 -22.19 -6.99 -10.36
CA LEU A 17 -21.32 -7.56 -11.38
C LEU A 17 -21.10 -9.06 -11.09
N HIS A 18 -22.07 -9.87 -11.50
CA HIS A 18 -21.82 -11.28 -11.69
C HIS A 18 -20.86 -11.45 -12.87
N LEU A 19 -19.70 -12.02 -12.60
CA LEU A 19 -18.80 -12.51 -13.63
C LEU A 19 -19.43 -13.77 -14.24
N ASP A 20 -20.37 -13.58 -15.15
CA ASP A 20 -21.31 -14.61 -15.62
C ASP A 20 -20.67 -15.84 -16.29
N ASP A 21 -19.37 -15.81 -16.62
CA ASP A 21 -18.71 -16.91 -17.33
C ASP A 21 -17.24 -17.18 -16.92
N VAL A 22 -16.77 -16.65 -15.79
CA VAL A 22 -15.34 -16.80 -15.44
C VAL A 22 -15.12 -17.29 -14.01
N SER A 23 -15.30 -18.60 -13.86
CA SER A 23 -14.68 -19.37 -12.80
C SER A 23 -13.19 -19.55 -13.12
N TYR A 24 -12.36 -18.54 -12.83
CA TYR A 24 -10.91 -18.70 -12.94
C TYR A 24 -10.37 -19.35 -11.67
N CYS A 25 -9.81 -20.55 -11.80
CA CYS A 25 -8.80 -21.03 -10.87
C CYS A 25 -7.52 -20.27 -11.21
N VAL A 26 -7.17 -19.23 -10.44
CA VAL A 26 -5.88 -18.54 -10.60
C VAL A 26 -4.88 -19.26 -9.70
N PRO A 27 -3.94 -20.05 -10.26
CA PRO A 27 -2.93 -20.75 -9.45
C PRO A 27 -1.90 -19.79 -8.81
N ASP A 28 -1.76 -18.56 -9.30
CA ASP A 28 -0.63 -17.68 -8.98
C ASP A 28 -1.02 -16.41 -8.19
N VAL A 29 -1.61 -16.61 -7.00
CA VAL A 29 -1.73 -15.53 -6.00
C VAL A 29 -0.40 -15.40 -5.27
N THR A 30 0.17 -14.20 -5.28
CA THR A 30 1.41 -13.89 -4.56
C THR A 30 1.19 -12.82 -3.51
N PHE A 31 2.00 -12.88 -2.45
CA PHE A 31 1.99 -11.87 -1.39
C PHE A 31 3.31 -11.10 -1.40
N GLN A 32 3.20 -9.79 -1.23
CA GLN A 32 4.31 -8.86 -1.16
C GLN A 32 4.17 -7.94 0.06
N ASN A 33 5.31 -7.49 0.56
CA ASN A 33 5.42 -6.36 1.47
C ASN A 33 6.01 -5.22 0.67
N GLY A 34 5.34 -4.08 0.70
CA GLY A 34 5.86 -2.81 0.23
C GLY A 34 6.26 -1.94 1.40
N ALA A 35 7.21 -1.05 1.18
CA ALA A 35 7.69 -0.14 2.21
C ALA A 35 7.64 1.32 1.74
N VAL A 36 7.10 2.19 2.61
CA VAL A 36 7.30 3.64 2.53
C VAL A 36 8.27 4.02 3.64
N ILE A 37 9.53 4.28 3.27
CA ILE A 37 10.60 4.59 4.20
C ILE A 37 10.93 6.08 4.09
N ILE A 38 10.84 6.81 5.20
CA ILE A 38 11.21 8.22 5.26
C ILE A 38 12.55 8.44 5.97
N ASN A 39 13.25 9.51 5.61
CA ASN A 39 14.39 10.02 6.38
C ASN A 39 13.96 11.21 7.28
N ASP A 40 14.92 11.77 8.02
CA ASP A 40 14.70 12.94 8.89
C ASP A 40 14.21 14.19 8.13
N ASN A 41 14.42 14.25 6.81
CA ASN A 41 13.94 15.34 5.94
C ASN A 41 12.51 15.12 5.40
N ASN A 42 11.81 14.06 5.80
CA ASN A 42 10.52 13.62 5.22
C ASN A 42 10.62 13.28 3.71
N GLU A 43 11.79 12.87 3.26
CA GLU A 43 11.98 12.34 1.92
C GLU A 43 11.78 10.83 1.94
N VAL A 44 11.23 10.29 0.86
CA VAL A 44 10.87 8.87 0.72
C VAL A 44 11.94 8.14 -0.10
N LEU A 45 12.36 6.97 0.38
CA LEU A 45 13.25 6.07 -0.32
C LEU A 45 12.57 5.48 -1.56
N LEU A 46 13.28 5.51 -2.68
CA LEU A 46 12.89 4.91 -3.95
C LEU A 46 14.03 4.12 -4.56
N TYR A 47 13.67 3.13 -5.36
CA TYR A 47 14.57 2.46 -6.28
C TYR A 47 14.28 2.91 -7.71
N GLU A 48 15.34 3.19 -8.46
CA GLU A 48 15.31 3.49 -9.89
C GLU A 48 16.07 2.37 -10.61
N ASP A 49 15.35 1.60 -11.41
CA ASP A 49 15.94 0.59 -12.29
C ASP A 49 16.79 1.28 -13.36
N LEU A 50 18.08 0.94 -13.44
CA LEU A 50 19.04 1.65 -14.28
C LEU A 50 18.85 1.39 -15.79
N GLU A 51 18.19 0.28 -16.15
CA GLU A 51 17.96 -0.12 -17.54
C GLU A 51 16.71 0.55 -18.10
N SER A 52 15.59 0.43 -17.37
CA SER A 52 14.28 0.93 -17.78
C SER A 52 13.99 2.35 -17.32
N GLY A 53 14.78 2.89 -16.38
CA GLY A 53 14.53 4.18 -15.71
C GLY A 53 13.29 4.18 -14.81
N ARG A 54 12.66 3.01 -14.61
CA ARG A 54 11.43 2.91 -13.81
C ARG A 54 11.73 3.14 -12.35
N VAL A 55 10.89 3.94 -11.72
CA VAL A 55 11.00 4.28 -10.31
C VAL A 55 9.91 3.54 -9.54
N SER A 56 10.30 2.86 -8.48
CA SER A 56 9.38 2.08 -7.63
C SER A 56 9.72 2.24 -6.15
N LEU A 57 8.73 1.95 -5.31
CA LEU A 57 8.96 1.78 -3.88
C LEU A 57 9.62 0.42 -3.61
N PRO A 58 10.41 0.29 -2.53
CA PRO A 58 10.93 -1.00 -2.11
C PRO A 58 9.80 -2.02 -1.89
N ARG A 59 9.92 -3.19 -2.50
CA ARG A 59 9.05 -4.34 -2.29
C ARG A 59 9.85 -5.62 -2.16
N CYS A 60 9.31 -6.59 -1.43
CA CYS A 60 9.79 -7.95 -1.45
C CYS A 60 8.62 -8.95 -1.59
N THR A 61 8.90 -10.06 -2.25
CA THR A 61 8.07 -11.28 -2.20
C THR A 61 8.46 -12.13 -1.00
N LEU A 62 7.57 -13.05 -0.59
CA LEU A 62 7.90 -14.07 0.40
C LEU A 62 9.18 -14.81 -0.01
N GLN A 63 10.23 -14.74 0.83
CA GLN A 63 11.50 -15.42 0.58
C GLN A 63 11.62 -16.75 1.36
N ASP A 64 11.17 -16.78 2.63
CA ASP A 64 11.40 -17.95 3.52
C ASP A 64 10.10 -18.54 4.09
N SER A 65 9.34 -17.75 4.87
CA SER A 65 8.06 -18.15 5.48
C SER A 65 7.11 -16.98 5.65
N PHE A 66 5.82 -17.27 5.78
CA PHE A 66 4.80 -16.23 5.99
C PHE A 66 4.95 -15.55 7.37
N GLU A 67 5.38 -16.31 8.38
CA GLU A 67 5.62 -15.83 9.74
C GLU A 67 6.76 -14.80 9.76
N SER A 68 7.91 -15.14 9.17
CA SER A 68 9.07 -14.24 9.08
C SER A 68 8.71 -12.90 8.42
N PHE A 69 7.88 -12.99 7.38
CA PHE A 69 7.38 -11.85 6.62
C PHE A 69 6.46 -10.91 7.42
N CYS A 70 5.83 -11.43 8.48
CA CYS A 70 4.99 -10.64 9.38
C CYS A 70 5.78 -10.09 10.57
N GLU A 71 6.80 -10.81 11.03
CA GLU A 71 7.64 -10.40 12.16
C GLU A 71 8.62 -9.28 11.79
N THR A 72 9.21 -9.35 10.60
CA THR A 72 10.26 -8.42 10.15
C THR A 72 9.95 -7.79 8.78
N PRO A 73 8.80 -7.11 8.62
CA PRO A 73 8.26 -6.72 7.32
C PRO A 73 9.11 -5.71 6.53
N LEU A 74 10.10 -5.06 7.17
CA LEU A 74 10.99 -4.07 6.57
C LEU A 74 12.45 -4.53 6.47
N GLN A 75 12.78 -5.74 6.94
CA GLN A 75 14.16 -6.23 6.98
C GLN A 75 14.81 -6.24 5.60
N PHE A 76 14.03 -6.59 4.57
CA PHE A 76 14.49 -6.59 3.18
C PHE A 76 15.04 -5.24 2.71
N VAL A 77 14.57 -4.11 3.26
CA VAL A 77 15.10 -2.79 2.93
C VAL A 77 16.46 -2.60 3.59
N SER A 78 16.59 -2.96 4.87
CA SER A 78 17.85 -2.92 5.60
C SER A 78 18.92 -3.79 4.91
N ASP A 79 18.54 -5.00 4.48
CA ASP A 79 19.45 -5.94 3.81
C ASP A 79 19.90 -5.40 2.45
N ALA A 80 18.99 -4.82 1.68
CA ALA A 80 19.27 -4.27 0.35
C ALA A 80 20.11 -2.97 0.39
N THR A 81 19.90 -2.12 1.41
CA THR A 81 20.46 -0.77 1.44
C THR A 81 21.58 -0.56 2.45
N GLY A 82 21.69 -1.46 3.43
CA GLY A 82 22.54 -1.29 4.61
C GLY A 82 22.03 -0.23 5.60
N LEU A 83 20.84 0.33 5.38
CA LEU A 83 20.25 1.32 6.28
C LEU A 83 19.66 0.65 7.52
N SER A 84 19.72 1.33 8.66
CA SER A 84 18.97 0.93 9.85
C SER A 84 17.54 1.46 9.74
N VAL A 85 16.61 0.57 9.35
CA VAL A 85 15.20 0.91 9.18
C VAL A 85 14.40 0.51 10.42
N GLU A 86 13.78 1.50 11.05
CA GLU A 86 12.84 1.29 12.16
C GLU A 86 11.40 1.33 11.65
N ARG A 87 10.48 0.60 12.30
CA ARG A 87 9.04 0.73 12.00
C ARG A 87 8.55 2.10 12.45
N LEU A 88 7.93 2.83 11.54
CA LEU A 88 7.32 4.13 11.84
C LEU A 88 5.88 3.92 12.29
N ALA A 89 5.57 4.34 13.51
CA ALA A 89 4.22 4.28 14.04
C ALA A 89 3.36 5.40 13.45
N LEU A 90 2.22 5.03 12.88
CA LEU A 90 1.23 5.96 12.30
C LEU A 90 -0.06 5.92 13.12
N LEU A 91 -0.81 7.03 13.12
CA LEU A 91 -2.18 7.04 13.64
C LEU A 91 -3.01 6.01 12.90
N LYS A 92 -3.76 5.22 13.67
CA LYS A 92 -4.71 4.25 13.14
C LYS A 92 -5.96 4.99 12.67
N PRO A 93 -6.29 4.98 11.36
CA PRO A 93 -7.55 5.53 10.90
C PRO A 93 -8.70 4.56 11.19
N SER A 94 -9.88 5.10 11.48
CA SER A 94 -11.17 4.48 11.19
C SER A 94 -11.75 5.12 9.94
N ARG A 95 -12.63 4.40 9.24
CA ARG A 95 -13.38 4.98 8.13
C ARG A 95 -14.79 5.27 8.58
N GLN A 96 -15.22 6.52 8.39
CA GLN A 96 -16.60 6.92 8.60
C GLN A 96 -17.25 7.12 7.22
N TYR A 97 -18.46 6.59 7.10
CA TYR A 97 -19.31 6.78 5.93
C TYR A 97 -20.42 7.76 6.32
N ARG A 98 -20.69 8.73 5.45
CA ARG A 98 -21.76 9.72 5.59
C ARG A 98 -22.71 9.57 4.39
N ASN A 99 -23.88 10.22 4.48
CA ASN A 99 -25.04 10.08 3.58
C ASN A 99 -25.91 8.84 3.88
N GLY A 100 -26.81 8.97 4.87
CA GLY A 100 -27.71 7.89 5.28
C GLY A 100 -28.81 7.55 4.27
N ASP A 101 -28.99 8.39 3.25
CA ASP A 101 -29.99 8.21 2.19
C ASP A 101 -29.39 7.54 0.93
N ALA A 102 -28.12 7.16 0.96
CA ALA A 102 -27.46 6.51 -0.16
C ALA A 102 -28.03 5.11 -0.42
N GLU A 103 -28.47 4.86 -1.65
CA GLU A 103 -28.94 3.54 -2.10
C GLU A 103 -27.79 2.64 -2.58
N HIS A 104 -26.64 3.22 -2.95
CA HIS A 104 -25.43 2.53 -3.37
C HIS A 104 -24.22 2.94 -2.53
N TRP A 105 -23.26 2.03 -2.32
CA TRP A 105 -22.04 2.33 -1.56
C TRP A 105 -21.16 3.40 -2.21
N GLU A 106 -21.15 3.48 -3.54
CA GLU A 106 -20.41 4.53 -4.27
C GLU A 106 -20.94 5.94 -3.99
N ASP A 107 -22.19 6.07 -3.55
CA ASP A 107 -22.83 7.35 -3.23
C ASP A 107 -22.58 7.80 -1.78
N LEU A 108 -21.87 6.98 -0.99
CA LEU A 108 -21.47 7.31 0.38
C LEU A 108 -20.23 8.20 0.38
N ASP A 109 -20.33 9.33 1.08
CA ASP A 109 -19.18 10.16 1.40
C ASP A 109 -18.27 9.42 2.38
N GLN A 110 -16.98 9.32 2.05
CA GLN A 110 -16.00 8.61 2.86
C GLN A 110 -15.01 9.57 3.50
N GLU A 111 -14.80 9.43 4.81
CA GLU A 111 -13.83 10.22 5.57
C GLU A 111 -12.95 9.30 6.42
N LEU A 112 -11.67 9.64 6.55
CA LEU A 112 -10.78 9.04 7.53
C LEU A 112 -10.91 9.77 8.86
N CYS A 113 -11.27 9.03 9.90
CA CYS A 113 -11.36 9.53 11.27
C CYS A 113 -10.21 8.94 12.12
N PHE A 114 -9.76 9.68 13.13
CA PHE A 114 -8.60 9.30 13.94
C PHE A 114 -8.95 9.16 15.43
N GLU A 115 -10.07 8.49 15.69
CA GLU A 115 -10.61 8.32 17.04
C GLU A 115 -9.62 7.57 17.94
N GLY A 116 -9.44 8.07 19.18
CA GLY A 116 -8.63 7.39 20.20
C GLY A 116 -7.11 7.56 20.08
N SER A 117 -6.60 8.31 19.09
CA SER A 117 -5.16 8.64 18.95
C SER A 117 -4.20 7.43 19.06
N ALA A 118 -4.66 6.23 18.71
CA ALA A 118 -3.86 5.02 18.80
C ALA A 118 -2.84 5.01 17.66
N LEU A 119 -1.57 4.79 17.99
CA LEU A 119 -0.51 4.59 17.02
C LEU A 119 -0.34 3.09 16.72
N SER A 120 0.01 2.74 15.49
CA SER A 120 0.28 1.37 15.07
C SER A 120 1.48 1.31 14.12
N THR A 121 2.23 0.21 14.21
CA THR A 121 3.34 -0.16 13.31
C THR A 121 2.97 -1.30 12.36
N ASN A 122 1.67 -1.67 12.31
CA ASN A 122 1.14 -2.60 11.32
C ASN A 122 1.14 -1.97 9.93
N PHE A 123 0.83 -2.77 8.90
CA PHE A 123 0.63 -2.23 7.56
C PHE A 123 -0.48 -1.17 7.60
N PHE A 124 -0.25 -0.05 6.94
CA PHE A 124 -1.18 1.07 6.91
C PHE A 124 -2.07 1.04 5.66
N SER A 125 -1.67 0.26 4.64
CA SER A 125 -2.43 0.06 3.42
C SER A 125 -2.30 -1.40 2.94
N MET A 126 -3.33 -1.88 2.26
CA MET A 126 -3.33 -3.15 1.54
C MET A 126 -3.85 -2.89 0.13
N ALA A 127 -3.17 -3.42 -0.87
CA ALA A 127 -3.56 -3.31 -2.26
C ALA A 127 -3.63 -4.68 -2.92
N LEU A 128 -4.51 -4.81 -3.92
CA LEU A 128 -4.55 -5.94 -4.84
C LEU A 128 -4.13 -5.41 -6.22
N ASP A 129 -2.95 -5.85 -6.68
CA ASP A 129 -2.44 -5.56 -8.02
C ASP A 129 -2.82 -6.72 -8.95
N ILE A 130 -3.60 -6.41 -9.99
CA ILE A 130 -4.08 -7.40 -10.98
C ILE A 130 -3.53 -7.01 -12.33
N ALA A 131 -2.74 -7.89 -12.93
CA ALA A 131 -2.28 -7.76 -14.31
C ALA A 131 -2.88 -8.87 -15.17
N TRP A 132 -3.38 -8.51 -16.34
CA TRP A 132 -3.90 -9.44 -17.34
C TRP A 132 -2.89 -9.58 -18.47
N PHE A 133 -2.55 -10.82 -18.80
CA PHE A 133 -1.69 -11.15 -19.92
C PHE A 133 -2.53 -11.77 -21.03
N GLU A 134 -2.60 -11.09 -22.17
CA GLU A 134 -3.14 -11.70 -23.38
C GLU A 134 -2.11 -12.68 -23.94
N ASN A 135 -2.19 -13.94 -23.53
CA ASN A 135 -1.41 -15.00 -24.17
C ASN A 135 -2.07 -15.31 -25.52
N TYR A 136 -1.48 -14.83 -26.61
CA TYR A 136 -1.87 -15.12 -28.00
C TYR A 136 -1.60 -16.58 -28.42
N GLN A 137 -1.97 -17.56 -27.59
CA GLN A 137 -1.95 -18.97 -27.93
C GLN A 137 -3.40 -19.46 -28.01
N GLN A 138 -3.75 -20.22 -29.03
CA GLN A 138 -5.11 -20.78 -29.16
C GLN A 138 -5.20 -22.15 -28.48
N PRO A 139 -6.24 -22.40 -27.65
CA PRO A 139 -7.29 -21.44 -27.25
C PRO A 139 -6.73 -20.36 -26.31
N LEU A 140 -7.25 -19.13 -26.45
CA LEU A 140 -6.86 -17.97 -25.63
C LEU A 140 -7.13 -18.29 -24.16
N TYR A 141 -6.09 -18.66 -23.42
CA TYR A 141 -6.15 -18.73 -21.97
C TYR A 141 -5.78 -17.34 -21.46
N ALA A 142 -6.76 -16.65 -20.86
CA ALA A 142 -6.47 -15.47 -20.07
C ALA A 142 -5.56 -15.92 -18.92
N ASP A 143 -4.32 -15.44 -18.94
CA ASP A 143 -3.39 -15.62 -17.84
C ASP A 143 -3.30 -14.29 -17.09
N GLY A 144 -3.17 -14.35 -15.77
CA GLY A 144 -3.24 -13.17 -14.95
C GLY A 144 -2.47 -13.34 -13.66
N ARG A 145 -1.83 -12.26 -13.22
CA ARG A 145 -1.14 -12.20 -11.94
C ARG A 145 -1.99 -11.45 -10.94
N GLN A 146 -2.18 -12.04 -9.76
CA GLN A 146 -2.76 -11.36 -8.60
C GLN A 146 -1.72 -11.22 -7.50
N VAL A 147 -1.48 -10.00 -7.05
CA VAL A 147 -0.52 -9.71 -5.98
C VAL A 147 -1.20 -8.95 -4.86
N PHE A 148 -1.22 -9.53 -3.67
CA PHE A 148 -1.59 -8.83 -2.45
C PHE A 148 -0.38 -8.12 -1.87
N ILE A 149 -0.44 -6.80 -1.76
CA ILE A 149 0.67 -5.97 -1.27
C ILE A 149 0.27 -5.34 0.07
N ARG A 150 1.01 -5.64 1.13
CA ARG A 150 0.90 -4.98 2.44
C ARG A 150 1.92 -3.86 2.53
N TRP A 151 1.48 -2.64 2.74
CA TRP A 151 2.36 -1.48 2.83
C TRP A 151 2.67 -1.13 4.28
N TYR A 152 3.95 -1.17 4.62
CA TYR A 152 4.47 -0.80 5.93
C TYR A 152 5.20 0.54 5.85
N SER A 153 5.16 1.28 6.96
CA SER A 153 5.87 2.54 7.12
C SER A 153 7.15 2.33 7.94
N GLY A 154 8.24 2.95 7.50
CA GLY A 154 9.49 2.93 8.22
C GLY A 154 10.21 4.27 8.21
N VAL A 155 11.20 4.40 9.08
CA VAL A 155 12.02 5.60 9.22
C VAL A 155 13.49 5.20 9.33
N VAL A 156 14.35 6.00 8.71
CA VAL A 156 15.80 5.94 8.87
C VAL A 156 16.23 7.20 9.60
N ARG A 157 16.91 7.02 10.72
CA ARG A 157 17.43 8.11 11.56
C ARG A 157 18.93 8.22 11.38
N GLY A 158 19.45 9.45 11.27
CA GLY A 158 20.88 9.69 11.11
C GLY A 158 21.35 9.76 9.65
N PRO A 159 22.67 9.74 9.39
CA PRO A 159 23.24 10.04 8.07
C PRO A 159 22.78 8.99 7.03
N ALA A 160 22.01 9.45 6.05
CA ALA A 160 21.48 8.64 4.94
C ALA A 160 22.32 8.82 3.66
N ASP A 161 23.55 9.32 3.81
CA ASP A 161 24.34 9.91 2.73
C ASP A 161 24.92 8.86 1.77
N VAL A 162 24.96 7.59 2.20
CA VAL A 162 25.40 6.44 1.39
C VAL A 162 24.34 5.35 1.45
N VAL A 163 23.42 5.37 0.49
CA VAL A 163 22.41 4.32 0.33
C VAL A 163 22.94 3.28 -0.65
N ARG A 164 23.16 2.05 -0.20
CA ARG A 164 23.40 0.94 -1.14
C ARG A 164 22.08 0.65 -1.87
N ALA A 165 22.19 0.09 -3.06
CA ALA A 165 21.03 -0.35 -3.83
C ALA A 165 21.25 -1.80 -4.27
N PRO A 166 20.16 -2.56 -4.49
CA PRO A 166 20.24 -3.83 -5.20
C PRO A 166 20.97 -3.68 -6.55
N ASP A 167 21.59 -4.76 -7.02
CA ASP A 167 22.27 -4.77 -8.32
C ASP A 167 21.31 -4.35 -9.44
N GLY A 168 21.76 -3.42 -10.30
CA GLY A 168 20.93 -2.86 -11.38
C GLY A 168 20.02 -1.71 -10.96
N TYR A 169 20.00 -1.34 -9.68
CA TYR A 169 19.17 -0.24 -9.17
C TYR A 169 20.02 0.91 -8.62
N ARG A 170 19.41 2.09 -8.59
CA ARG A 170 19.86 3.25 -7.81
C ARG A 170 18.85 3.54 -6.72
N ALA A 171 19.32 3.65 -5.48
CA ALA A 171 18.51 4.07 -4.35
C ALA A 171 18.65 5.57 -4.12
N ARG A 172 17.54 6.26 -3.87
CA ARG A 172 17.55 7.70 -3.54
C ARG A 172 16.37 8.09 -2.66
N PHE A 173 16.58 9.12 -1.85
CA PHE A 173 15.52 9.81 -1.14
C PHE A 173 15.01 10.99 -1.98
N LEU A 174 13.69 11.15 -2.07
CA LEU A 174 13.06 12.29 -2.74
C LEU A 174 11.87 12.83 -1.94
N PRO A 175 11.53 14.12 -2.04
CA PRO A 175 10.35 14.66 -1.38
C PRO A 175 9.06 13.91 -1.75
N LEU A 176 8.23 13.59 -0.76
CA LEU A 176 7.01 12.76 -0.91
C LEU A 176 6.10 13.18 -2.08
N LYS A 177 5.86 14.49 -2.25
CA LYS A 177 5.05 15.01 -3.36
C LYS A 177 5.64 14.66 -4.74
N LYS A 178 6.97 14.74 -4.86
CA LYS A 178 7.69 14.36 -6.09
C LYS A 178 7.60 12.85 -6.31
N VAL A 179 7.71 12.07 -5.23
CA VAL A 179 7.58 10.61 -5.29
C VAL A 179 6.20 10.20 -5.82
N ILE A 180 5.12 10.75 -5.27
CA ILE A 180 3.74 10.49 -5.74
C ILE A 180 3.64 10.74 -7.25
N SER A 181 4.10 11.90 -7.72
CA SER A 181 4.04 12.23 -9.16
C SER A 181 4.88 11.31 -10.05
N THR A 182 5.99 10.79 -9.54
CA THR A 182 6.92 9.94 -10.31
C THR A 182 6.37 8.51 -10.41
N VAL A 183 5.90 7.97 -9.29
CA VAL A 183 5.42 6.58 -9.18
C VAL A 183 4.08 6.39 -9.90
N ARG A 184 3.21 7.41 -9.90
CA ARG A 184 1.91 7.42 -10.59
C ARG A 184 1.98 6.96 -12.05
N GLN A 185 3.09 7.21 -12.73
CA GLN A 185 3.24 6.86 -14.15
C GLN A 185 3.32 5.36 -14.41
N TYR A 186 3.72 4.57 -13.41
CA TYR A 186 4.06 3.16 -13.58
C TYR A 186 3.38 2.23 -12.57
N ASP A 187 2.91 2.76 -11.44
CA ASP A 187 2.52 1.95 -10.30
C ASP A 187 1.40 2.61 -9.47
N PHE A 188 0.16 2.37 -9.88
CA PHE A 188 -1.03 2.94 -9.26
C PHE A 188 -1.24 2.47 -7.82
N VAL A 189 -0.86 1.23 -7.50
CA VAL A 189 -1.01 0.68 -6.14
C VAL A 189 -0.02 1.31 -5.16
N ALA A 190 1.22 1.62 -5.60
CA ALA A 190 2.16 2.41 -4.82
C ALA A 190 1.72 3.86 -4.67
N GLU A 191 1.19 4.48 -5.72
CA GLU A 191 0.64 5.85 -5.65
C GLU A 191 -0.42 5.95 -4.55
N ASN A 192 -1.42 5.06 -4.56
CA ASN A 192 -2.48 5.06 -3.55
C ASN A 192 -1.94 4.88 -2.13
N ALA A 193 -0.94 4.00 -1.96
CA ALA A 193 -0.26 3.84 -0.67
C ALA A 193 0.45 5.12 -0.24
N LEU A 194 1.14 5.83 -1.15
CA LEU A 194 1.83 7.09 -0.84
C LEU A 194 0.86 8.21 -0.49
N VAL A 195 -0.27 8.33 -1.20
CA VAL A 195 -1.31 9.32 -0.91
C VAL A 195 -1.89 9.07 0.47
N LEU A 196 -2.23 7.82 0.80
CA LEU A 196 -2.71 7.48 2.14
C LEU A 196 -1.63 7.74 3.20
N PHE A 197 -0.38 7.38 2.93
CA PHE A 197 0.74 7.65 3.82
C PHE A 197 0.90 9.15 4.11
N ASP A 198 0.80 10.02 3.09
CA ASP A 198 0.91 11.48 3.28
C ASP A 198 -0.13 12.01 4.26
N VAL A 199 -1.39 11.56 4.12
CA VAL A 199 -2.47 11.90 5.04
C VAL A 199 -2.18 11.38 6.44
N LEU A 200 -1.90 10.08 6.58
CA LEU A 200 -1.65 9.45 7.88
C LEU A 200 -0.45 10.08 8.60
N TRP A 201 0.63 10.36 7.88
CA TRP A 201 1.84 10.94 8.45
C TRP A 201 1.64 12.39 8.87
N THR A 202 0.91 13.17 8.06
CA THR A 202 0.54 14.55 8.41
C THR A 202 -0.29 14.61 9.69
N GLU A 203 -1.32 13.77 9.80
CA GLU A 203 -2.16 13.72 11.00
C GLU A 203 -1.39 13.18 12.21
N THR A 204 -0.51 12.19 12.00
CA THR A 204 0.37 11.66 13.06
C THR A 204 1.25 12.76 13.65
N LYS A 205 1.92 13.55 12.80
CA LYS A 205 2.73 14.69 13.25
C LYS A 205 1.91 15.74 13.98
N ARG A 206 0.70 16.05 13.50
CA ARG A 206 -0.22 17.00 14.16
C ARG A 206 -0.59 16.53 15.56
N ALA A 207 -1.00 15.26 15.70
CA ALA A 207 -1.36 14.70 17.00
C ALA A 207 -0.18 14.66 17.97
N LEU A 208 1.02 14.29 17.51
CA LEU A 208 2.23 14.30 18.35
C LEU A 208 2.61 15.72 18.79
N SER A 209 2.46 16.72 17.91
CA SER A 209 2.76 18.12 18.23
C SER A 209 1.77 18.72 19.23
N SER A 210 0.50 18.32 19.20
CA SER A 210 -0.52 18.78 20.15
C SER A 210 -0.37 18.24 21.58
N ARG A 211 0.54 17.29 21.80
CA ARG A 211 0.80 16.63 23.09
C ARG A 211 2.05 17.16 23.82
N GLY A 212 2.89 17.95 23.15
CA GLY A 212 4.09 18.57 23.71
C GLY A 212 3.84 20.03 24.07
#